data_AF-A0A383E525-F1
#
_entry.id   AF-A0A383E525-F1
#
_cell.length_a   1.000
_cell.length_b   1.000
_cell.length_c   1.000
_cell.angle_alpha   90.00
_cell.angle_beta   90.00
_cell.angle_gamma   90.00
#
_symmetry.space_group_name_H-M   'P 1'
#
loop_
_entity.id
_entity.type
_entity.pdbx_description
1 polymer ?
#
loop_
_entity_poly.entity_id
_entity_poly.type
_entity_poly.pdbx_seq_one_letter_code
_entity_poly.pdbx_strand_id
1 'polypeptide(L)'
;MKTASLFLISLLFISSLLFAQEKSQTIIIPTGSIGKIQKSRVLILEKALESKLDDYFSIVPKEIFEEAREQAFEELEFDECTEDQCIIKIQEILQVKNAFKMELTIEEGDTHVSLTWNNQENKRVEENFCVDCNTKQLRKMIGGLVDKLVGVKKEEEKDKTDSTIKEKIPFGYTLSLEYDS
;
A
#
# COMPACT_ATOMS: atom_id res chain seq x y z
N MET A 1 -40.15 34.90 4.77
CA MET A 1 -38.81 34.99 5.39
C MET A 1 -38.36 33.71 6.11
N LYS A 2 -39.24 32.94 6.77
CA LYS A 2 -38.84 31.70 7.48
C LYS A 2 -38.43 30.53 6.55
N THR A 3 -39.06 30.41 5.38
CA THR A 3 -38.78 29.34 4.40
C THR A 3 -37.44 29.52 3.65
N ALA A 4 -37.08 30.75 3.33
CA ALA A 4 -35.78 31.08 2.72
C ALA A 4 -34.61 30.80 3.67
N SER A 5 -34.83 30.96 4.98
CA SER A 5 -33.82 30.68 6.01
C SER A 5 -33.53 29.18 6.17
N LEU A 6 -34.53 28.30 5.99
CA LEU A 6 -34.31 26.84 6.06
C LEU A 6 -33.55 26.30 4.83
N PHE A 7 -33.81 26.85 3.64
CA PHE A 7 -33.10 26.45 2.41
C PHE A 7 -31.60 26.80 2.47
N LEU A 8 -31.25 27.96 3.03
CA LEU A 8 -29.85 28.38 3.21
C LEU A 8 -29.08 27.50 4.21
N ILE A 9 -29.74 27.05 5.29
CA ILE A 9 -29.13 26.15 6.29
C ILE A 9 -28.94 24.74 5.71
N SER A 10 -29.88 24.25 4.89
CA SER A 10 -29.75 22.99 4.16
C SER A 10 -28.58 22.98 3.18
N LEU A 11 -28.32 24.11 2.50
CA LEU A 11 -27.22 24.23 1.53
C LEU A 11 -25.85 24.27 2.22
N LEU A 12 -25.77 24.90 3.40
CA LEU A 12 -24.56 24.93 4.22
C LEU A 12 -24.20 23.53 4.76
N PHE A 13 -25.20 22.73 5.18
CA PHE A 13 -24.96 21.36 5.64
C PHE A 13 -24.44 20.44 4.52
N ILE A 14 -24.94 20.58 3.28
CA ILE A 14 -24.45 19.81 2.12
C ILE A 14 -23.01 20.22 1.78
N SER A 15 -22.67 21.51 1.92
CA SER A 15 -21.30 21.99 1.66
C SER A 15 -20.26 21.48 2.66
N SER A 16 -20.63 21.27 3.93
CA SER A 16 -19.70 20.76 4.95
C SER A 16 -19.35 19.28 4.78
N LEU A 17 -20.19 18.48 4.09
CA LEU A 17 -19.86 17.09 3.77
C LEU A 17 -18.87 16.96 2.60
N LEU A 18 -18.63 18.02 1.83
CA LEU A 18 -17.78 17.97 0.62
C LEU A 18 -16.28 18.17 0.89
N PHE A 19 -15.87 18.44 2.13
CA PHE A 19 -14.47 18.79 2.46
C PHE A 19 -13.70 17.76 3.30
N ALA A 20 -14.28 16.61 3.62
CA ALA A 20 -13.51 15.44 4.01
C ALA A 20 -13.32 14.57 2.75
N GLN A 21 -12.23 14.80 2.01
CA GLN A 21 -11.89 13.91 0.90
C GLN A 21 -11.47 12.56 1.50
N GLU A 22 -12.44 11.66 1.63
CA GLU A 22 -12.22 10.29 2.10
C GLU A 22 -11.19 9.62 1.18
N LYS A 23 -10.13 9.05 1.76
CA LYS A 23 -9.07 8.39 0.98
C LYS A 23 -9.69 7.24 0.20
N SER A 24 -9.44 7.20 -1.11
CA SER A 24 -9.92 6.09 -1.94
C SER A 24 -9.35 4.77 -1.43
N GLN A 25 -10.14 3.69 -1.50
CA GLN A 25 -9.68 2.39 -1.06
C GLN A 25 -8.63 1.78 -2.01
N THR A 26 -7.76 0.95 -1.45
CA THR A 26 -6.78 0.16 -2.21
C THR A 26 -6.57 -1.23 -1.61
N ILE A 27 -6.27 -2.20 -2.46
CA ILE A 27 -5.72 -3.49 -2.06
C ILE A 27 -4.20 -3.51 -2.22
N ILE A 28 -3.54 -4.33 -1.41
CA ILE A 28 -2.11 -4.64 -1.54
C ILE A 28 -2.03 -6.13 -1.88
N ILE A 29 -1.53 -6.42 -3.08
CA ILE A 29 -1.32 -7.79 -3.56
C ILE A 29 -0.10 -8.35 -2.81
N PRO A 30 -0.12 -9.65 -2.40
CA PRO A 30 1.01 -10.28 -1.73
C PRO A 30 2.34 -10.05 -2.46
N THR A 31 3.41 -9.78 -1.71
CA THR A 31 4.70 -9.46 -2.32
C THR A 31 5.30 -10.67 -3.01
N GLY A 32 5.63 -10.51 -4.29
CA GLY A 32 6.43 -11.47 -5.04
C GLY A 32 7.90 -11.34 -4.65
N SER A 33 8.60 -12.47 -4.47
CA SER A 33 10.05 -12.45 -4.21
C SER A 33 10.79 -13.56 -4.94
N ILE A 34 11.88 -13.20 -5.62
CA ILE A 34 12.81 -14.12 -6.29
C ILE A 34 14.20 -13.95 -5.67
N GLY A 35 14.88 -15.06 -5.40
CA GLY A 35 16.21 -15.07 -4.78
C GLY A 35 16.19 -15.32 -3.27
N LYS A 36 17.36 -15.22 -2.62
CA LYS A 36 17.53 -15.56 -1.20
C LYS A 36 17.20 -14.36 -0.30
N ILE A 37 15.94 -14.24 0.10
CA ILE A 37 15.49 -13.27 1.11
C ILE A 37 14.76 -13.96 2.25
N GLN A 38 15.00 -13.51 3.48
CA GLN A 38 14.32 -14.06 4.66
C GLN A 38 12.85 -13.61 4.68
N LYS A 39 11.93 -14.51 5.03
CA LYS A 39 10.49 -14.21 5.18
C LYS A 39 10.23 -13.02 6.11
N SER A 40 10.97 -12.93 7.21
CA SER A 40 10.90 -11.80 8.14
C SER A 40 11.26 -10.47 7.48
N ARG A 41 12.25 -10.46 6.58
CA ARG A 41 12.64 -9.26 5.82
C ARG A 41 11.56 -8.88 4.82
N VAL A 42 10.96 -9.84 4.11
CA VAL A 42 9.81 -9.58 3.21
C VAL A 42 8.66 -8.93 4.00
N LEU A 43 8.29 -9.50 5.15
CA LEU A 43 7.22 -8.95 6.00
C LEU A 43 7.50 -7.51 6.46
N ILE A 44 8.76 -7.18 6.81
CA ILE A 44 9.13 -5.80 7.18
C ILE A 44 8.94 -4.83 6.00
N LEU A 45 9.23 -5.27 4.78
CA LEU A 45 9.08 -4.47 3.58
C LEU A 45 7.61 -4.31 3.17
N GLU A 46 6.81 -5.37 3.32
CA GLU A 46 5.34 -5.32 3.16
C GLU A 46 4.73 -4.29 4.11
N LYS A 47 5.11 -4.31 5.38
CA LYS A 47 4.63 -3.31 6.36
C LYS A 47 5.10 -1.90 6.06
N ALA A 48 6.27 -1.74 5.42
CA ALA A 48 6.72 -0.44 4.97
C ALA A 48 5.91 0.08 3.77
N LEU A 49 5.53 -0.80 2.84
CA LEU A 49 4.63 -0.47 1.75
C LEU A 49 3.24 -0.10 2.27
N GLU A 50 2.63 -0.95 3.11
CA GLU A 50 1.32 -0.72 3.73
C GLU A 50 1.27 0.60 4.48
N SER A 51 2.24 0.83 5.38
CA SER A 51 2.33 2.08 6.13
C SER A 51 2.50 3.31 5.25
N LYS A 52 3.16 3.20 4.09
CA LYS A 52 3.32 4.33 3.18
C LYS A 52 2.07 4.57 2.35
N LEU A 53 1.42 3.51 1.88
CA LEU A 53 0.17 3.62 1.11
C LEU A 53 -0.96 4.16 1.98
N ASP A 54 -0.97 3.87 3.28
CA ASP A 54 -1.93 4.41 4.23
C ASP A 54 -1.90 5.94 4.30
N ASP A 55 -0.80 6.61 3.93
CA ASP A 55 -0.77 8.09 3.80
C ASP A 55 -1.77 8.58 2.75
N TYR A 56 -2.03 7.80 1.70
CA TYR A 56 -2.74 8.20 0.48
C TYR A 56 -4.07 7.48 0.26
N PHE A 57 -4.20 6.23 0.75
CA PHE A 57 -5.32 5.33 0.48
C PHE A 57 -5.86 4.73 1.77
N SER A 58 -7.13 4.33 1.77
CA SER A 58 -7.70 3.48 2.81
C SER A 58 -7.39 2.02 2.47
N ILE A 59 -6.57 1.35 3.26
CA ILE A 59 -6.14 -0.02 2.96
C ILE A 59 -7.27 -1.01 3.27
N VAL A 60 -7.60 -1.89 2.33
CA VAL A 60 -8.50 -3.03 2.57
C VAL A 60 -7.85 -3.98 3.57
N PRO A 61 -8.55 -4.36 4.67
CA PRO A 61 -8.05 -5.34 5.63
C PRO A 61 -7.67 -6.67 4.97
N LYS A 62 -6.63 -7.32 5.49
CA LYS A 62 -6.09 -8.55 4.91
C LYS A 62 -7.14 -9.66 4.85
N GLU A 63 -7.93 -9.81 5.91
CA GLU A 63 -8.97 -10.83 6.00
C GLU A 63 -10.00 -10.67 4.88
N ILE A 64 -10.45 -9.44 4.62
CA ILE A 64 -11.40 -9.10 3.55
C ILE A 64 -10.77 -9.35 2.17
N PHE A 65 -9.49 -9.03 1.99
CA PHE A 65 -8.78 -9.33 0.75
C PHE A 65 -8.69 -10.84 0.49
N GLU A 66 -8.41 -11.65 1.51
CA GLU A 66 -8.29 -13.10 1.37
C GLU A 66 -9.64 -13.76 1.06
N GLU A 67 -10.74 -13.31 1.69
CA GLU A 67 -12.10 -13.74 1.37
C GLU A 67 -12.46 -13.43 -0.10
N ALA A 68 -12.19 -12.21 -0.56
CA ALA A 68 -12.43 -11.84 -1.96
C ALA A 68 -11.53 -12.61 -2.93
N ARG A 69 -10.30 -12.94 -2.52
CA ARG A 69 -9.40 -13.79 -3.31
C ARG A 69 -9.96 -15.20 -3.44
N GLU A 70 -10.44 -15.80 -2.35
CA GLU A 70 -11.07 -17.12 -2.38
C GLU A 70 -12.31 -17.13 -3.30
N GLN A 71 -13.17 -16.12 -3.16
CA GLN A 71 -14.32 -15.96 -4.06
C GLN A 71 -13.89 -15.77 -5.54
N ALA A 72 -12.84 -14.98 -5.80
CA ALA A 72 -12.30 -14.83 -7.15
C ALA A 72 -11.80 -16.16 -7.73
N PHE A 73 -11.19 -17.02 -6.91
CA PHE A 73 -10.76 -18.36 -7.32
C PHE A 73 -11.93 -19.32 -7.58
N GLU A 74 -13.03 -19.21 -6.83
CA GLU A 74 -14.23 -20.03 -7.06
C GLU A 74 -14.99 -19.63 -8.33
N GLU A 75 -14.98 -18.34 -8.67
CA GLU A 75 -15.68 -17.80 -9.84
C GLU A 75 -14.87 -17.87 -11.14
N LEU A 76 -13.55 -18.07 -11.07
CA LEU A 76 -12.69 -18.23 -12.24
C LEU A 76 -12.42 -19.72 -12.50
N GLU A 77 -12.50 -20.15 -13.75
CA GLU A 77 -12.02 -21.48 -14.13
C GLU A 77 -10.50 -21.58 -13.87
N PHE A 78 -10.01 -22.78 -13.55
CA PHE A 78 -8.62 -23.00 -13.11
C PHE A 78 -7.57 -22.52 -14.13
N ASP A 79 -7.92 -22.44 -15.41
CA ASP A 79 -7.09 -21.98 -16.53
C ASP A 79 -7.22 -20.47 -16.84
N GLU A 80 -8.20 -19.77 -16.24
CA GLU A 80 -8.43 -18.33 -16.43
C GLU A 80 -7.80 -17.45 -15.33
N CYS A 81 -7.27 -18.05 -14.26
CA CYS A 81 -6.63 -17.32 -13.17
C CYS A 81 -5.16 -16.98 -13.49
N THR A 82 -4.92 -16.21 -14.56
CA THR A 82 -3.66 -15.46 -14.64
C THR A 82 -3.61 -14.44 -13.51
N GLU A 83 -2.41 -14.09 -13.03
CA GLU A 83 -2.27 -13.20 -11.87
C GLU A 83 -3.00 -11.86 -12.08
N ASP A 84 -2.90 -11.27 -13.27
CA ASP A 84 -3.57 -10.01 -13.61
C ASP A 84 -5.12 -10.16 -13.67
N GLN A 85 -5.66 -11.29 -14.16
CA GLN A 85 -7.10 -11.54 -14.21
C GLN A 85 -7.70 -11.77 -12.80
N CYS A 86 -6.97 -12.49 -11.94
CA CYS A 86 -7.34 -12.67 -10.54
C CYS A 86 -7.46 -11.33 -9.81
N ILE A 87 -6.48 -10.44 -10.02
CA ILE A 87 -6.47 -9.10 -9.40
C ILE A 87 -7.68 -8.28 -9.84
N ILE A 88 -8.00 -8.26 -11.14
CA ILE A 88 -9.18 -7.54 -11.66
C ILE A 88 -10.45 -8.06 -11.00
N LYS A 89 -10.59 -9.39 -10.89
CA LYS A 89 -11.75 -10.01 -10.26
C LYS A 89 -11.90 -9.64 -8.78
N ILE A 90 -10.79 -9.63 -8.03
CA ILE A 90 -10.78 -9.17 -6.63
C ILE A 90 -11.20 -7.70 -6.53
N GLN A 91 -10.69 -6.85 -7.43
CA GLN A 91 -11.06 -5.44 -7.51
C GLN A 91 -12.56 -5.25 -7.77
N GLU A 92 -13.16 -6.08 -8.63
CA GLU A 92 -14.61 -6.10 -8.89
C GLU A 92 -15.41 -6.54 -7.66
N ILE A 93 -15.02 -7.64 -7.02
CA ILE A 93 -15.69 -8.18 -5.81
C ILE A 93 -15.70 -7.13 -4.70
N LEU A 94 -14.56 -6.48 -4.46
CA LEU A 94 -14.40 -5.48 -3.40
C LEU A 94 -14.85 -4.07 -3.81
N GLN A 95 -15.19 -3.85 -5.08
CA GLN A 95 -15.51 -2.54 -5.65
C GLN A 95 -14.41 -1.49 -5.44
N VAL A 96 -13.14 -1.92 -5.49
CA VAL A 96 -11.96 -1.07 -5.29
C VAL A 96 -11.22 -0.84 -6.60
N LYS A 97 -10.88 0.42 -6.88
CA LYS A 97 -10.17 0.76 -8.12
C LYS A 97 -8.67 0.47 -8.05
N ASN A 98 -8.04 0.70 -6.89
CA ASN A 98 -6.59 0.71 -6.77
C ASN A 98 -6.06 -0.65 -6.28
N ALA A 99 -5.01 -1.14 -6.91
CA ALA A 99 -4.23 -2.28 -6.47
C ALA A 99 -2.73 -1.99 -6.60
N PHE A 100 -1.97 -2.31 -5.56
CA PHE A 100 -0.51 -2.20 -5.56
C PHE A 100 0.12 -3.59 -5.41
N LYS A 101 1.11 -3.89 -6.25
CA LYS A 101 1.94 -5.09 -6.17
C LYS A 101 3.40 -4.70 -5.98
N MET A 102 4.08 -5.35 -5.04
CA MET A 102 5.52 -5.24 -4.88
C MET A 102 6.21 -6.53 -5.29
N GLU A 103 7.30 -6.38 -6.04
CA GLU A 103 8.15 -7.48 -6.46
C GLU A 103 9.60 -7.20 -6.04
N LEU A 104 10.23 -8.21 -5.43
CA LEU A 104 11.61 -8.17 -4.94
C LEU A 104 12.44 -9.20 -5.70
N THR A 105 13.53 -8.78 -6.33
CA THR A 105 14.51 -9.70 -6.94
C THR A 105 15.86 -9.50 -6.29
N ILE A 106 16.43 -10.57 -5.74
CA ILE A 106 17.71 -10.54 -5.02
C ILE A 106 18.71 -11.45 -5.72
N GLU A 107 19.83 -10.88 -6.15
CA GLU A 107 20.90 -11.59 -6.83
C GLU A 107 22.25 -11.01 -6.39
N GLU A 108 23.19 -11.85 -5.96
CA GLU A 108 24.57 -11.44 -5.62
C GLU A 108 24.75 -10.22 -4.69
N GLY A 109 23.79 -9.97 -3.79
CA GLY A 109 23.82 -8.81 -2.86
C GLY A 109 23.04 -7.60 -3.36
N ASP A 110 22.69 -7.60 -4.63
CA ASP A 110 21.81 -6.64 -5.24
C ASP A 110 20.35 -6.91 -4.91
N THR A 111 19.56 -5.85 -4.75
CA THR A 111 18.11 -5.93 -4.61
C THR A 111 17.45 -4.98 -5.59
N HIS A 112 16.63 -5.55 -6.45
CA HIS A 112 15.68 -4.83 -7.29
C HIS A 112 14.31 -4.79 -6.60
N VAL A 113 13.71 -3.61 -6.51
CA VAL A 113 12.36 -3.40 -5.99
C VAL A 113 11.51 -2.78 -7.09
N SER A 114 10.45 -3.47 -7.48
CA SER A 114 9.45 -2.95 -8.43
C SER A 114 8.10 -2.79 -7.72
N LEU A 115 7.46 -1.63 -7.90
CA LEU A 115 6.09 -1.36 -7.47
C LEU A 115 5.22 -1.11 -8.68
N THR A 116 4.17 -1.91 -8.81
CA THR A 116 3.12 -1.71 -9.81
C THR A 116 1.88 -1.11 -9.15
N TRP A 117 1.33 -0.04 -9.72
CA TRP A 117 0.01 0.49 -9.40
C TRP A 117 -0.93 0.25 -10.58
N ASN A 118 -2.01 -0.49 -10.33
CA ASN A 118 -3.11 -0.69 -11.28
C ASN A 118 -4.38 -0.01 -10.73
N ASN A 119 -4.97 0.90 -11.50
CA ASN A 119 -6.21 1.57 -11.15
C ASN A 119 -7.41 1.19 -12.06
N GLN A 120 -7.36 -0.02 -12.64
CA GLN A 120 -8.26 -0.58 -13.67
C GLN A 120 -8.19 0.12 -15.04
N GLU A 121 -7.91 1.42 -15.08
CA GLU A 121 -7.79 2.20 -16.32
C GLU A 121 -6.35 2.25 -16.84
N ASN A 122 -5.37 2.32 -15.93
CA ASN A 122 -3.96 2.45 -16.22
C ASN A 122 -3.13 1.55 -15.30
N LYS A 123 -2.02 1.05 -15.83
CA LYS A 123 -0.97 0.33 -15.08
C LYS A 123 0.30 1.16 -15.13
N ARG A 124 0.85 1.50 -13.96
CA ARG A 124 2.12 2.22 -13.81
C ARG A 124 3.10 1.37 -13.02
N VAL A 125 4.37 1.44 -13.40
CA VAL A 125 5.46 0.72 -12.73
C VAL A 125 6.54 1.71 -12.39
N GLU A 126 6.98 1.70 -11.13
CA GLU A 126 8.15 2.42 -10.66
C GLU A 126 9.08 1.41 -10.00
N GLU A 127 10.34 1.44 -10.38
CA GLU A 127 11.34 0.50 -9.89
C GLU A 127 12.64 1.20 -9.49
N ASN A 128 13.40 0.54 -8.64
CA ASN A 128 14.73 0.99 -8.26
C ASN A 128 15.59 -0.20 -7.83
N PHE A 129 16.89 0.00 -7.86
CA PHE A 129 17.90 -1.01 -7.60
C PHE A 129 18.88 -0.52 -6.54
N CYS A 130 19.36 -1.42 -5.68
CA CYS A 130 20.43 -1.12 -4.73
C CYS A 130 21.38 -2.29 -4.54
N VAL A 131 22.67 -1.95 -4.41
CA VAL A 131 23.76 -2.86 -4.08
C VAL A 131 23.92 -2.94 -2.55
N ASP A 132 23.98 -4.15 -2.00
CA ASP A 132 24.24 -4.44 -0.58
C ASP A 132 23.35 -3.66 0.41
N CYS A 133 22.15 -3.30 -0.01
CA CYS A 133 21.27 -2.48 0.81
C CYS A 133 20.76 -3.23 2.02
N ASN A 134 20.74 -2.56 3.17
CA ASN A 134 20.11 -3.06 4.38
C ASN A 134 18.59 -2.79 4.38
N THR A 135 17.88 -3.36 5.35
CA THR A 135 16.42 -3.21 5.46
C THR A 135 15.97 -1.75 5.58
N LYS A 136 16.74 -0.88 6.26
CA LYS A 136 16.39 0.54 6.40
C LYS A 136 16.43 1.26 5.05
N GLN A 137 17.42 0.98 4.23
CA GLN A 137 17.54 1.54 2.87
C GLN A 137 16.39 1.06 1.99
N LEU A 138 16.06 -0.23 2.02
CA LEU A 138 14.92 -0.76 1.26
C LEU A 138 13.59 -0.13 1.66
N ARG A 139 13.33 0.07 2.96
CA ARG A 139 12.11 0.77 3.43
C ARG A 139 12.01 2.19 2.87
N LYS A 140 13.13 2.93 2.82
CA LYS A 140 13.18 4.28 2.23
C LYS A 140 12.95 4.24 0.72
N MET A 141 13.54 3.26 0.03
CA MET A 141 13.37 3.06 -1.40
C MET A 141 11.90 2.81 -1.74
N ILE A 142 11.22 1.90 -1.04
CA ILE A 142 9.78 1.62 -1.20
C ILE A 142 8.97 2.92 -1.03
N GLY A 143 9.26 3.69 0.02
CA GLY A 143 8.60 4.97 0.25
C GLY A 143 8.75 5.94 -0.94
N GLY A 144 9.96 6.02 -1.49
CA GLY A 144 10.23 6.82 -2.69
C GLY A 144 9.49 6.35 -3.94
N LEU A 145 9.38 5.03 -4.15
CA LEU A 145 8.62 4.47 -5.27
C LEU A 145 7.12 4.78 -5.16
N VAL A 146 6.54 4.66 -3.96
CA VAL A 146 5.14 5.05 -3.73
C VAL A 146 4.93 6.52 -4.04
N ASP A 147 5.79 7.41 -3.52
CA ASP A 147 5.67 8.86 -3.75
C ASP A 147 5.72 9.21 -5.25
N LYS A 148 6.57 8.53 -6.03
CA LYS A 148 6.60 8.69 -7.50
C LYS A 148 5.30 8.24 -8.15
N LEU A 149 4.78 7.06 -7.78
CA LEU A 149 3.54 6.52 -8.33
C LEU A 149 2.35 7.47 -8.13
N VAL A 150 2.21 8.00 -6.90
CA VAL A 150 1.11 8.92 -6.54
C VAL A 150 1.36 10.37 -6.98
N GLY A 151 2.51 10.67 -7.59
CA GLY A 151 2.81 11.99 -8.17
C GLY A 151 3.23 13.06 -7.16
N VAL A 152 3.75 12.67 -6.00
CA VAL A 152 4.30 13.60 -5.01
C VAL A 152 5.64 14.13 -5.51
N LYS A 153 5.69 15.42 -5.82
CA LYS A 153 6.95 16.12 -6.12
C LYS A 153 7.75 16.25 -4.85
N LYS A 154 8.81 15.47 -4.70
CA LYS A 154 9.81 15.71 -3.65
C LYS A 154 10.61 16.93 -4.05
N GLU A 155 10.56 17.98 -3.23
CA GLU A 155 11.61 18.99 -3.26
C GLU A 155 12.92 18.27 -2.96
N GLU A 156 13.92 18.43 -3.82
CA GLU A 156 15.23 17.78 -3.66
C GLU A 156 15.80 18.17 -2.29
N GLU A 157 15.73 17.25 -1.35
CA GLU A 157 16.34 17.39 -0.03
C GLU A 157 17.85 17.36 -0.23
N LYS A 158 18.42 18.56 -0.39
CA LYS A 158 19.88 18.76 -0.39
C LYS A 158 20.41 18.18 0.90
N ASP A 159 21.15 17.09 0.76
CA ASP A 159 21.86 16.39 1.83
C ASP A 159 22.56 17.40 2.75
N LYS A 160 21.97 17.61 3.92
CA LYS A 160 22.64 18.20 5.06
C LYS A 160 22.81 17.11 6.10
N THR A 161 24.01 16.61 6.10
CA THR A 161 24.62 15.79 7.13
C THR A 161 24.34 16.36 8.53
N ASP A 162 24.12 15.43 9.46
CA ASP A 162 24.24 15.57 10.92
C ASP A 162 23.11 16.27 11.70
N SER A 163 22.30 15.49 12.42
CA SER A 163 22.42 15.36 13.87
C SER A 163 21.22 14.64 14.51
N THR A 164 21.58 13.65 15.32
CA THR A 164 20.82 12.99 16.40
C THR A 164 19.46 13.59 16.77
N ILE A 165 18.37 12.88 16.47
CA ILE A 165 17.10 13.01 17.20
C ILE A 165 16.74 11.63 17.78
N LYS A 166 16.89 11.53 19.10
CA LYS A 166 16.29 10.48 19.92
C LYS A 166 14.79 10.72 19.93
N GLU A 167 14.01 9.85 19.31
CA GLU A 167 12.56 9.86 19.48
C GLU A 167 12.11 8.58 20.18
N LYS A 168 11.53 8.79 21.37
CA LYS A 168 10.89 7.76 22.20
C LYS A 168 9.68 7.23 21.43
N ILE A 169 9.63 5.94 21.18
CA ILE A 169 8.42 5.27 20.68
C ILE A 169 7.64 4.73 21.89
N PRO A 170 6.36 5.10 22.10
CA PRO A 170 5.51 4.43 23.07
C PRO A 170 4.92 3.19 22.38
N PHE A 171 5.60 2.05 22.44
CA PHE A 171 5.01 0.79 21.98
C PHE A 171 4.17 0.18 23.08
N GLY A 172 2.86 0.42 22.99
CA GLY A 172 1.84 -0.37 23.67
C GLY A 172 1.33 -1.46 22.71
N TYR A 173 1.88 -2.66 22.84
CA TYR A 173 1.09 -3.88 22.64
C TYR A 173 1.72 -4.99 23.48
N THR A 174 0.89 -5.64 24.30
CA THR A 174 1.22 -6.90 24.96
C THR A 174 0.95 -8.02 23.96
N LEU A 175 2.00 -8.66 23.47
CA LEU A 175 1.89 -9.91 22.73
C LEU A 175 1.95 -11.06 23.75
N SER A 176 0.80 -11.67 24.05
CA SER A 176 0.75 -12.94 24.75
C SER A 176 1.18 -14.03 23.79
N LEU A 177 2.38 -14.58 24.00
CA LEU A 177 2.78 -15.85 23.39
C LEU A 177 2.58 -16.94 24.43
N GLU A 178 1.54 -17.74 24.27
CA GLU A 178 1.48 -19.07 24.89
C GLU A 178 2.43 -19.98 24.11
N TYR A 179 3.36 -20.59 24.85
CA TYR A 179 4.32 -21.57 24.35
C TYR A 179 3.91 -22.91 24.93
N ASP A 180 3.38 -23.81 24.10
CA ASP A 180 3.21 -25.20 24.48
C ASP A 180 4.53 -25.96 24.32
N SER A 181 4.81 -26.76 25.35
CA SER A 181 6.05 -27.47 25.67
C SER A 181 6.50 -28.51 24.66
#